data_AF-A0A5B9DD72-F1
#
_entry.id   AF-A0A5B9DD72-F1
#
_cell.length_a   1.000
_cell.length_b   1.000
_cell.length_c   1.000
_cell.angle_alpha   90.00
_cell.angle_beta   90.00
_cell.angle_gamma   90.00
#
_symmetry.space_group_name_H-M   'P 1'
#
loop_
_entity.id
_entity.type
_entity.pdbx_description
1 polymer ?
#
loop_
_entity_poly.entity_id
_entity_poly.type
_entity_poly.pdbx_seq_one_letter_code
_entity_poly.pdbx_strand_id
1 'polypeptide(L)'
;MGVFSRSWEITKISFRVISKDKELLIYPFLAAIFSMLFSFAILFPTIFFSWIETGIPDDMTTAFGLIEYLIVFVTYLGLALIATFFNVCVVYTVKTRFEGGNATLGSSLAFAFKKFHLIFAWSLLSATVGLLLYVLEQFAQNLGNVGEVLVRFLRGIIGMVWNIVTIFVVPGMVYYGLGPKAAIKKSINTLSKTWGESIVRHYGMGLIQFLLLIPGAAIATALGFLLYPTMDFWSIVLAVGVFIVYLIVLSLIFNVANSVYNTALFVYADTGKIPTGYNQNLMSNAFKEKKVRTR
;
A
#
# COMPACT_ATOMS: atom_id res chain seq x y z
N MET A 1 -16.07 -16.15 16.05
CA MET A 1 -15.05 -16.66 15.10
C MET A 1 -13.66 -16.30 15.63
N GLY A 2 -12.70 -17.23 15.57
CA GLY A 2 -11.30 -16.93 15.87
C GLY A 2 -10.68 -15.98 14.83
N VAL A 3 -9.58 -15.30 15.21
CA VAL A 3 -8.92 -14.29 14.35
C VAL A 3 -8.53 -14.88 13.00
N PHE A 4 -7.94 -16.09 12.98
CA PHE A 4 -7.53 -16.77 11.76
C PHE A 4 -8.69 -17.07 10.79
N SER A 5 -9.77 -17.68 11.30
CA SER A 5 -10.95 -18.02 10.48
C SER A 5 -11.58 -16.77 9.85
N ARG A 6 -11.64 -15.66 10.59
CA ARG A 6 -12.15 -14.38 10.07
C ARG A 6 -11.25 -13.83 8.96
N SER A 7 -9.93 -13.80 9.20
CA SER A 7 -8.97 -13.37 8.19
C SER A 7 -9.12 -14.19 6.90
N TRP A 8 -9.28 -15.52 7.05
CA TRP A 8 -9.38 -16.44 5.92
C TRP A 8 -10.65 -16.21 5.10
N GLU A 9 -11.78 -15.96 5.77
CA GLU A 9 -13.02 -15.57 5.08
C GLU A 9 -12.88 -14.24 4.34
N ILE A 10 -12.25 -13.23 4.95
CA ILE A 10 -12.03 -11.92 4.31
C ILE A 10 -11.15 -12.06 3.07
N THR A 11 -10.05 -12.82 3.16
CA THR A 11 -9.17 -13.09 2.01
C THR A 11 -9.92 -13.84 0.92
N LYS A 12 -10.67 -14.90 1.26
CA LYS A 12 -11.46 -15.67 0.27
C LYS A 12 -12.49 -14.81 -0.46
N ILE A 13 -13.19 -13.93 0.26
CA ILE A 13 -14.17 -13.03 -0.39
C ILE A 13 -13.46 -12.03 -1.29
N SER A 14 -12.39 -11.41 -0.81
CA SER A 14 -11.63 -10.44 -1.62
C SER A 14 -11.05 -11.10 -2.87
N PHE A 15 -10.53 -12.33 -2.73
CA PHE A 15 -10.05 -13.14 -3.86
C PHE A 15 -11.17 -13.55 -4.80
N ARG A 16 -12.37 -13.83 -4.29
CA ARG A 16 -13.54 -14.13 -5.13
C ARG A 16 -14.02 -12.90 -5.91
N VAL A 17 -13.92 -11.70 -5.35
CA VAL A 17 -14.19 -10.46 -6.07
C VAL A 17 -13.16 -10.27 -7.18
N ILE A 18 -11.87 -10.46 -6.87
CA ILE A 18 -10.78 -10.36 -7.85
C ILE A 18 -10.88 -11.44 -8.95
N SER A 19 -11.24 -12.68 -8.61
CA SER A 19 -11.33 -13.75 -9.59
C SER A 19 -12.48 -13.58 -10.58
N LYS A 20 -13.57 -12.92 -10.14
CA LYS A 20 -14.68 -12.52 -11.01
C LYS A 20 -14.36 -11.30 -11.87
N ASP A 21 -13.42 -10.45 -11.44
CA ASP A 21 -13.04 -9.23 -12.14
C ASP A 21 -11.51 -9.11 -12.24
N LYS A 22 -10.94 -9.83 -13.22
CA LYS A 22 -9.49 -9.84 -13.47
C LYS A 22 -8.95 -8.46 -13.89
N GLU A 23 -9.81 -7.54 -14.33
CA GLU A 23 -9.40 -6.18 -14.69
C GLU A 23 -8.83 -5.43 -13.48
N LEU A 24 -9.25 -5.77 -12.26
CA LEU A 24 -8.72 -5.18 -11.03
C LEU A 24 -7.22 -5.40 -10.83
N LEU A 25 -6.66 -6.49 -11.38
CA LEU A 25 -5.23 -6.80 -11.27
C LEU A 25 -4.37 -6.01 -12.26
N ILE A 26 -4.97 -5.40 -13.29
CA ILE A 26 -4.22 -4.61 -14.27
C ILE A 26 -3.73 -3.30 -13.65
N TYR A 27 -4.53 -2.66 -12.78
CA TYR A 27 -4.14 -1.42 -12.12
C TYR A 27 -2.87 -1.52 -11.25
N PRO A 28 -2.75 -2.46 -10.28
CA PRO A 28 -1.52 -2.57 -9.49
C PRO A 28 -0.34 -3.04 -10.34
N PHE A 29 -0.56 -3.82 -11.40
CA PHE A 29 0.48 -4.24 -12.33
C PHE A 29 1.06 -3.05 -13.10
N LEU A 30 0.18 -2.20 -13.65
CA LEU A 30 0.59 -0.93 -14.26
C LEU A 30 1.28 -0.03 -13.22
N ALA A 31 0.75 0.08 -12.00
CA ALA A 31 1.38 0.84 -10.94
C ALA A 31 2.81 0.37 -10.65
N ALA A 32 3.03 -0.95 -10.61
CA ALA A 32 4.36 -1.53 -10.39
C ALA A 32 5.32 -1.20 -11.54
N ILE A 33 4.88 -1.35 -12.80
CA ILE A 33 5.68 -1.01 -13.97
C ILE A 33 6.03 0.49 -13.98
N PHE A 34 5.04 1.37 -13.84
CA PHE A 34 5.29 2.81 -13.86
C PHE A 34 6.15 3.25 -12.68
N SER A 35 5.98 2.66 -11.49
CA SER A 35 6.84 2.93 -10.34
C SER A 35 8.27 2.48 -10.58
N MET A 36 8.48 1.30 -11.19
CA MET A 36 9.80 0.80 -11.52
C MET A 36 10.50 1.67 -12.56
N LEU A 37 9.79 2.04 -13.63
CA LEU A 37 10.30 2.95 -14.67
C LEU A 37 10.63 4.34 -14.10
N PHE A 38 9.77 4.87 -13.24
CA PHE A 38 9.98 6.16 -12.60
C PHE A 38 11.18 6.13 -11.65
N SER A 39 11.28 5.13 -10.77
CA SER A 39 12.43 4.96 -9.88
C SER A 39 13.72 4.77 -10.67
N PHE A 40 13.69 3.98 -11.75
CA PHE A 40 14.84 3.81 -12.62
C PHE A 40 15.25 5.14 -13.26
N ALA A 41 14.30 5.90 -13.83
CA ALA A 41 14.59 7.18 -14.46
C ALA A 41 15.21 8.22 -13.50
N ILE A 42 14.77 8.24 -12.24
CA ILE A 42 15.25 9.20 -11.23
C ILE A 42 16.54 8.77 -10.56
N LEU A 43 16.69 7.48 -10.21
CA LEU A 43 17.83 6.97 -9.44
C LEU A 43 18.98 6.48 -10.32
N PHE A 44 18.72 6.08 -11.57
CA PHE A 44 19.79 5.60 -12.44
C PHE A 44 20.89 6.64 -12.66
N PRO A 45 20.59 7.92 -12.95
CA PRO A 45 21.64 8.93 -13.12
C PRO A 45 22.49 9.10 -11.87
N THR A 46 21.88 9.17 -10.68
CA THR A 46 22.64 9.39 -9.43
C THR A 46 23.57 8.24 -9.12
N ILE A 47 23.10 7.00 -9.27
CA ILE A 47 23.90 5.79 -9.05
C ILE A 47 24.99 5.69 -10.11
N PHE A 48 24.66 5.98 -11.38
CA PHE A 48 25.59 5.90 -12.50
C PHE A 48 26.73 6.93 -12.39
N PHE A 49 26.42 8.19 -12.09
CA PHE A 49 27.43 9.22 -11.87
C PHE A 49 28.29 8.88 -10.65
N SER A 50 27.70 8.47 -9.52
CA SER A 50 28.46 8.03 -8.35
C SER A 50 29.37 6.82 -8.61
N TRP A 51 28.99 5.91 -9.51
CA TRP A 51 29.78 4.73 -9.85
C TRP A 51 30.97 5.06 -10.79
N ILE A 52 30.80 6.03 -11.69
CA ILE A 52 31.86 6.53 -12.57
C ILE A 52 32.80 7.49 -11.82
N GLU A 53 32.28 8.26 -10.88
CA GLU A 53 33.01 9.25 -10.09
C GLU A 53 33.76 8.62 -8.91
N THR A 54 34.74 7.77 -9.21
CA THR A 54 35.80 7.38 -8.25
C THR A 54 36.89 8.47 -8.12
N GLY A 55 36.53 9.76 -8.24
CA GLY A 55 37.50 10.85 -8.32
C GLY A 55 36.96 12.27 -8.14
N ILE A 56 35.78 12.47 -7.52
CA ILE A 56 35.34 13.84 -7.16
C ILE A 56 35.95 14.26 -5.82
N PRO A 57 36.54 15.47 -5.74
CA PRO A 57 37.11 16.00 -4.50
C PRO A 57 36.05 16.23 -3.40
N ASP A 58 36.49 16.08 -2.14
CA ASP A 58 35.67 16.12 -0.92
C ASP A 58 34.89 17.44 -0.72
N ASP A 59 35.16 18.49 -1.49
CA ASP A 59 34.54 19.81 -1.40
C ASP A 59 33.16 19.90 -2.06
N MET A 60 32.82 19.02 -3.01
CA MET A 60 31.47 18.94 -3.59
C MET A 60 30.46 18.21 -2.68
N THR A 61 30.90 17.50 -1.64
CA THR A 61 30.05 16.68 -0.74
C THR A 61 28.93 17.47 -0.03
N THR A 62 29.13 18.76 0.22
CA THR A 62 28.15 19.62 0.89
C THR A 62 27.01 20.10 -0.03
N ALA A 63 27.25 20.22 -1.34
CA ALA A 63 26.21 20.53 -2.33
C ALA A 63 25.26 19.35 -2.57
N PHE A 64 25.72 18.12 -2.31
CA PHE A 64 24.90 16.91 -2.44
C PHE A 64 23.78 16.83 -1.40
N GLY A 65 23.90 17.44 -0.22
CA GLY A 65 22.88 17.33 0.83
C GLY A 65 21.50 17.84 0.40
N LEU A 66 21.41 19.07 -0.12
CA LEU A 66 20.13 19.65 -0.56
C LEU A 66 19.57 18.96 -1.80
N ILE A 67 20.44 18.57 -2.74
CA ILE A 67 20.06 17.87 -3.97
C ILE A 67 19.55 16.46 -3.63
N GLU A 68 20.16 15.76 -2.69
CA GLU A 68 19.74 14.45 -2.21
C GLU A 68 18.33 14.52 -1.61
N TYR A 69 18.06 15.47 -0.70
CA TYR A 69 16.71 15.64 -0.14
C TYR A 69 15.66 15.94 -1.23
N LEU A 70 16.03 16.72 -2.25
CA LEU A 70 15.15 17.02 -3.38
C LEU A 70 14.88 15.76 -4.23
N ILE A 71 15.90 14.95 -4.51
CA ILE A 71 15.77 13.69 -5.27
C ILE A 71 14.91 12.69 -4.50
N VAL A 72 15.15 12.55 -3.19
CA VAL A 72 14.35 11.70 -2.30
C VAL A 72 12.89 12.19 -2.29
N PHE A 73 12.66 13.49 -2.17
CA PHE A 73 11.32 14.07 -2.20
C PHE A 73 10.60 13.83 -3.54
N VAL A 74 11.27 14.08 -4.67
CA VAL A 74 10.70 13.83 -6.01
C VAL A 74 10.41 12.35 -6.21
N THR A 75 11.30 11.47 -5.72
CA THR A 75 11.10 10.02 -5.75
C THR A 75 9.84 9.64 -4.96
N TYR A 76 9.70 10.09 -3.72
CA TYR A 76 8.51 9.84 -2.91
C TYR A 76 7.24 10.45 -3.52
N LEU A 77 7.33 11.64 -4.10
CA LEU A 77 6.20 12.31 -4.75
C LEU A 77 5.71 11.52 -5.95
N GLY A 78 6.60 11.14 -6.87
CA GLY A 78 6.20 10.38 -8.06
C GLY A 78 5.69 8.98 -7.71
N LEU A 79 6.33 8.28 -6.77
CA LEU A 79 5.83 6.99 -6.30
C LEU A 79 4.46 7.11 -5.62
N ALA A 80 4.27 8.11 -4.76
CA ALA A 80 2.97 8.38 -4.14
C ALA A 80 1.91 8.79 -5.17
N LEU A 81 2.29 9.49 -6.24
CA LEU A 81 1.40 9.87 -7.34
C LEU A 81 0.93 8.66 -8.13
N ILE A 82 1.86 7.81 -8.57
CA ILE A 82 1.57 6.59 -9.32
C ILE A 82 0.71 5.65 -8.46
N ALA A 83 1.13 5.38 -7.22
CA ALA A 83 0.40 4.49 -6.32
C ALA A 83 -1.03 4.99 -6.04
N THR A 84 -1.20 6.29 -5.78
CA THR A 84 -2.53 6.87 -5.50
C THR A 84 -3.40 6.84 -6.75
N PHE A 85 -2.85 7.15 -7.93
CA PHE A 85 -3.59 7.17 -9.18
C PHE A 85 -4.23 5.81 -9.50
N PHE A 86 -3.45 4.73 -9.42
CA PHE A 86 -3.96 3.39 -9.66
C PHE A 86 -4.85 2.88 -8.52
N ASN A 87 -4.61 3.30 -7.26
CA ASN A 87 -5.52 3.01 -6.17
C ASN A 87 -6.89 3.67 -6.39
N VAL A 88 -6.95 4.92 -6.85
CA VAL A 88 -8.19 5.58 -7.26
C VAL A 88 -8.92 4.79 -8.35
N CYS A 89 -8.20 4.24 -9.33
CA CYS A 89 -8.80 3.39 -10.37
C CYS A 89 -9.41 2.10 -9.79
N VAL A 90 -8.71 1.43 -8.86
CA VAL A 90 -9.23 0.24 -8.16
C VAL A 90 -10.49 0.59 -7.37
N VAL A 91 -10.44 1.63 -6.54
CA VAL A 91 -11.55 2.05 -5.68
C VAL A 91 -12.76 2.49 -6.51
N TYR A 92 -12.56 3.19 -7.63
CA TYR A 92 -13.64 3.56 -8.55
C TYR A 92 -14.27 2.34 -9.22
N THR A 93 -13.45 1.38 -9.67
CA THR A 93 -13.94 0.12 -10.25
C THR A 93 -14.79 -0.62 -9.22
N VAL A 94 -14.27 -0.80 -8.00
CA VAL A 94 -14.97 -1.46 -6.90
C VAL A 94 -16.27 -0.75 -6.53
N LYS A 95 -16.26 0.58 -6.42
CA LYS A 95 -17.47 1.38 -6.21
C LYS A 95 -18.54 1.06 -7.27
N THR A 96 -18.17 1.15 -8.53
CA THR A 96 -19.09 0.93 -9.65
C THR A 96 -19.67 -0.50 -9.62
N ARG A 97 -18.85 -1.49 -9.25
CA ARG A 97 -19.30 -2.88 -9.06
C ARG A 97 -20.26 -3.04 -7.89
N PHE A 98 -20.01 -2.38 -6.76
CA PHE A 98 -20.92 -2.40 -5.61
C PHE A 98 -22.28 -1.77 -5.94
N GLU A 99 -22.29 -0.76 -6.80
CA GLU A 99 -23.50 -0.10 -7.31
C GLU A 99 -24.21 -0.91 -8.41
N GLY A 100 -23.70 -2.11 -8.77
CA GLY A 100 -24.28 -2.99 -9.80
C GLY A 100 -23.89 -2.65 -11.24
N GLY A 101 -23.00 -1.67 -11.44
CA GLY A 101 -22.49 -1.26 -12.74
C GLY A 101 -21.28 -2.09 -13.22
N ASN A 102 -20.79 -1.73 -14.41
CA ASN A 102 -19.60 -2.32 -15.02
C ASN A 102 -18.59 -1.22 -15.36
N ALA A 103 -17.56 -1.07 -14.52
CA ALA A 103 -16.44 -0.17 -14.81
C ALA A 103 -15.44 -0.90 -15.70
N THR A 104 -15.07 -0.26 -16.80
CA THR A 104 -13.97 -0.69 -17.68
C THR A 104 -12.68 0.02 -17.30
N LEU A 105 -11.54 -0.55 -17.68
CA LEU A 105 -10.22 0.06 -17.53
C LEU A 105 -10.17 1.53 -17.99
N GLY A 106 -10.72 1.83 -19.17
CA GLY A 106 -10.78 3.19 -19.71
C GLY A 106 -11.64 4.14 -18.86
N SER A 107 -12.78 3.67 -18.34
CA SER A 107 -13.64 4.49 -17.49
C SER A 107 -12.96 4.85 -16.16
N SER A 108 -12.20 3.93 -15.58
CA SER A 108 -11.46 4.13 -14.33
C SER A 108 -10.27 5.08 -14.52
N LEU A 109 -9.52 4.93 -15.62
CA LEU A 109 -8.45 5.86 -15.98
C LEU A 109 -9.01 7.28 -16.22
N ALA A 110 -10.09 7.40 -16.99
CA ALA A 110 -10.73 8.69 -17.25
C ALA A 110 -11.23 9.34 -15.95
N PHE A 111 -11.78 8.57 -15.02
CA PHE A 111 -12.17 9.06 -13.70
C PHE A 111 -10.96 9.56 -12.90
N ALA A 112 -9.87 8.80 -12.86
CA ALA A 112 -8.64 9.19 -12.17
C ALA A 112 -8.05 10.48 -12.75
N PHE A 113 -8.00 10.62 -14.09
CA PHE A 113 -7.56 11.87 -14.74
C PHE A 113 -8.45 13.07 -14.41
N LYS A 114 -9.78 12.90 -14.38
CA LYS A 114 -10.70 13.97 -13.95
C LYS A 114 -10.45 14.42 -12.50
N LYS A 115 -9.94 13.53 -11.66
CA LYS A 115 -9.59 13.79 -10.24
C LYS A 115 -8.09 13.98 -10.02
N PHE A 116 -7.30 14.18 -11.08
CA PHE A 116 -5.85 14.27 -11.00
C PHE A 116 -5.35 15.33 -10.01
N HIS A 117 -6.02 16.49 -9.93
CA HIS A 117 -5.69 17.53 -8.96
C HIS A 117 -5.82 17.07 -7.50
N LEU A 118 -6.81 16.24 -7.17
CA LEU A 118 -6.97 15.66 -5.83
C LEU A 118 -5.90 14.61 -5.56
N ILE A 119 -5.61 13.77 -6.56
CA ILE A 119 -4.57 12.73 -6.50
C ILE A 119 -3.22 13.40 -6.26
N PHE A 120 -2.87 14.42 -7.05
CA PHE A 120 -1.63 15.16 -6.91
C PHE A 120 -1.52 15.84 -5.54
N ALA A 121 -2.58 16.50 -5.08
CA ALA A 121 -2.59 17.12 -3.75
C ALA A 121 -2.41 16.10 -2.62
N TRP A 122 -3.00 14.90 -2.76
CA TRP A 122 -2.83 13.81 -1.80
C TRP A 122 -1.41 13.25 -1.82
N SER A 123 -0.85 13.05 -3.00
CA SER A 123 0.50 12.54 -3.19
C SER A 123 1.54 13.51 -2.67
N LEU A 124 1.34 14.82 -2.82
CA LEU A 124 2.18 15.86 -2.23
C LEU A 124 2.18 15.78 -0.70
N LEU A 125 0.99 15.64 -0.09
CA LEU A 125 0.87 15.48 1.36
C LEU A 125 1.54 14.18 1.84
N SER A 126 1.31 13.07 1.13
CA SER A 126 1.87 11.77 1.46
C SER A 126 3.40 11.75 1.33
N ALA A 127 3.93 12.37 0.27
CA ALA A 127 5.37 12.50 0.06
C ALA A 127 6.02 13.40 1.11
N THR A 128 5.34 14.45 1.55
CA THR A 128 5.82 15.29 2.67
C THR A 128 5.94 14.47 3.96
N VAL A 129 4.96 13.62 4.26
CA VAL A 129 5.03 12.71 5.42
C VAL A 129 6.12 11.66 5.24
N GLY A 130 6.28 11.11 4.04
CA GLY A 130 7.38 10.19 3.70
C GLY A 130 8.75 10.83 3.93
N LEU A 131 8.96 12.06 3.42
CA LEU A 131 10.18 12.83 3.62
C LEU A 131 10.39 13.13 5.12
N LEU A 132 9.34 13.47 5.86
CA LEU A 132 9.44 13.71 7.30
C LEU A 132 9.91 12.46 8.05
N LEU A 133 9.39 11.27 7.71
CA LEU A 133 9.83 10.00 8.29
C LEU A 133 11.28 9.66 7.91
N TYR A 134 11.70 9.97 6.68
CA TYR A 134 13.08 9.81 6.23
C TYR A 134 14.04 10.76 6.96
N VAL A 135 13.67 12.02 7.11
CA VAL A 135 14.45 13.01 7.86
C VAL A 135 14.58 12.62 9.33
N LEU A 136 13.51 12.15 9.96
CA LEU A 136 13.57 11.60 11.33
C LEU A 136 14.53 10.41 11.43
N GLU A 137 14.58 9.56 10.42
CA GLU A 137 15.51 8.43 10.36
C GLU A 137 16.97 8.89 10.25
N GLN A 138 17.26 9.90 9.42
CA GLN A 138 18.58 10.50 9.33
C GLN A 138 19.00 11.16 10.65
N PHE A 139 18.09 11.89 11.30
CA PHE A 139 18.34 12.44 12.63
C PHE A 139 18.61 11.34 13.68
N ALA A 140 17.90 10.21 13.61
CA ALA A 140 18.11 9.09 14.53
C ALA A 140 19.52 8.50 14.44
N GLN A 141 20.06 8.38 13.22
CA GLN A 141 21.40 7.83 12.96
C GLN A 141 22.52 8.73 13.50
N ASN A 142 22.28 10.05 13.53
CA ASN A 142 23.22 11.03 14.07
C ASN A 142 23.17 11.18 15.60
N LEU A 143 22.17 10.55 16.25
CA LEU A 143 22.07 10.51 17.70
C LEU A 143 22.74 9.22 18.20
N GLY A 144 23.51 9.28 19.28
CA GLY A 144 24.07 8.09 19.92
C GLY A 144 22.99 7.06 20.32
N ASN A 145 23.41 5.85 20.70
CA ASN A 145 22.56 4.65 20.82
C ASN A 145 21.21 4.84 21.54
N VAL A 146 21.12 5.72 22.56
CA VAL A 146 19.87 5.99 23.30
C VAL A 146 18.88 6.85 22.48
N GLY A 147 19.38 7.84 21.74
CA GLY A 147 18.55 8.71 20.90
C GLY A 147 18.00 7.99 19.67
N GLU A 148 18.80 7.10 19.08
CA GLU A 148 18.39 6.25 17.95
C GLU A 148 17.14 5.42 18.28
N VAL A 149 17.11 4.78 19.47
CA VAL A 149 15.99 3.94 19.91
C VAL A 149 14.70 4.75 20.07
N LEU A 150 14.79 5.94 20.70
CA LEU A 150 13.63 6.81 20.90
C LEU A 150 13.04 7.30 19.57
N VAL A 151 13.89 7.76 18.65
CA VAL A 151 13.42 8.25 17.36
C VAL A 151 12.85 7.13 16.50
N ARG A 152 13.45 5.93 16.51
CA ARG A 152 12.88 4.75 15.85
C ARG A 152 11.50 4.38 16.40
N PHE A 153 11.32 4.45 17.71
CA PHE A 153 10.02 4.21 18.35
C PHE A 153 8.97 5.24 17.92
N LEU A 154 9.32 6.53 17.95
CA LEU A 154 8.44 7.61 17.49
C LEU A 154 8.06 7.47 16.01
N ARG A 155 9.03 7.18 15.14
CA ARG A 155 8.80 6.89 13.71
C ARG A 155 7.82 5.73 13.53
N GLY A 156 7.98 4.66 14.31
CA GLY A 156 7.08 3.51 14.31
C GLY A 156 5.64 3.89 14.65
N ILE A 157 5.45 4.71 15.69
CA ILE A 157 4.11 5.19 16.10
C ILE A 157 3.52 6.10 15.01
N ILE A 158 4.27 7.10 14.53
CA ILE A 158 3.79 8.02 13.49
C ILE A 158 3.39 7.25 12.24
N GLY A 159 4.24 6.31 11.80
CA GLY A 159 3.95 5.44 10.66
C GLY A 159 2.72 4.57 10.87
N MET A 160 2.53 4.00 12.06
CA MET A 160 1.35 3.21 12.40
C MET A 160 0.07 4.06 12.39
N VAL A 161 0.09 5.20 13.08
CA VAL A 161 -1.04 6.14 13.12
C VAL A 161 -1.38 6.60 11.71
N TRP A 162 -0.38 6.98 10.91
CA TRP A 162 -0.55 7.38 9.51
C TRP A 162 -1.26 6.30 8.69
N ASN A 163 -0.79 5.05 8.74
CA ASN A 163 -1.43 3.93 8.04
C ASN A 163 -2.89 3.73 8.45
N ILE A 164 -3.20 3.88 9.74
CA ILE A 164 -4.58 3.74 10.24
C ILE A 164 -5.46 4.90 9.74
N VAL A 165 -5.04 6.15 9.95
CA VAL A 165 -5.88 7.32 9.62
C VAL A 165 -6.06 7.49 8.12
N THR A 166 -5.17 6.95 7.29
CA THR A 166 -5.23 7.10 5.82
C THR A 166 -5.98 5.99 5.10
N ILE A 167 -6.39 4.94 5.80
CA ILE A 167 -7.00 3.73 5.20
C ILE A 167 -8.24 4.02 4.34
N PHE A 168 -9.05 5.04 4.71
CA PHE A 168 -10.26 5.43 3.98
C PHE A 168 -10.11 6.75 3.21
N VAL A 169 -8.90 7.28 3.07
CA VAL A 169 -8.69 8.52 2.31
C VAL A 169 -9.06 8.34 0.85
N VAL A 170 -8.52 7.33 0.16
CA VAL A 170 -8.81 7.07 -1.26
C VAL A 170 -10.31 6.80 -1.49
N PRO A 171 -10.98 5.93 -0.70
CA PRO A 171 -12.45 5.83 -0.72
C PRO A 171 -13.16 7.18 -0.54
N GLY A 172 -12.76 7.99 0.43
CA GLY A 172 -13.32 9.33 0.64
C GLY A 172 -13.16 10.25 -0.58
N MET A 173 -11.99 10.26 -1.22
CA MET A 173 -11.73 11.03 -2.43
C MET A 173 -12.59 10.57 -3.61
N VAL A 174 -12.78 9.25 -3.78
CA VAL A 174 -13.54 8.68 -4.90
C VAL A 174 -15.05 8.87 -4.74
N TYR A 175 -15.59 8.60 -3.55
CA TYR A 175 -17.03 8.69 -3.30
C TYR A 175 -17.52 10.15 -3.23
N TYR A 176 -16.73 11.03 -2.63
CA TYR A 176 -17.17 12.39 -2.29
C TYR A 176 -16.36 13.51 -2.95
N GLY A 177 -15.31 13.19 -3.72
CA GLY A 177 -14.46 14.20 -4.36
C GLY A 177 -13.70 15.08 -3.36
N LEU A 178 -13.40 14.56 -2.17
CA LEU A 178 -12.76 15.32 -1.10
C LEU A 178 -11.29 15.60 -1.40
N GLY A 179 -10.83 16.79 -1.05
CA GLY A 179 -9.40 17.09 -0.97
C GLY A 179 -8.71 16.41 0.23
N PRO A 180 -7.36 16.38 0.27
CA PRO A 180 -6.57 15.61 1.24
C PRO A 180 -6.99 15.80 2.71
N LYS A 181 -7.11 17.05 3.16
CA LYS A 181 -7.47 17.39 4.54
C LYS A 181 -8.87 16.89 4.91
N ALA A 182 -9.84 17.10 4.00
CA ALA A 182 -11.22 16.68 4.21
C ALA A 182 -11.35 15.14 4.15
N ALA A 183 -10.59 14.49 3.28
CA ALA A 183 -10.54 13.03 3.16
C ALA A 183 -9.95 12.38 4.43
N ILE A 184 -8.88 12.95 5.01
CA ILE A 184 -8.34 12.50 6.31
C ILE A 184 -9.39 12.66 7.40
N LYS A 185 -10.03 13.83 7.51
CA LYS A 185 -11.07 14.08 8.52
C LYS A 185 -12.22 13.09 8.39
N LYS A 186 -12.67 12.82 7.16
CA LYS A 186 -13.70 11.82 6.87
C LYS A 186 -13.23 10.42 7.27
N SER A 187 -12.00 10.03 6.92
CA SER A 187 -11.41 8.74 7.29
C SER A 187 -11.39 8.55 8.81
N ILE A 188 -10.89 9.54 9.57
CA ILE A 188 -10.86 9.52 11.04
C ILE A 188 -12.28 9.40 11.62
N ASN A 189 -13.23 10.19 11.11
CA ASN A 189 -14.63 10.14 11.57
C ASN A 189 -15.30 8.79 11.28
N THR A 190 -15.02 8.19 10.13
CA THR A 190 -15.55 6.87 9.75
C THR A 190 -14.91 5.77 10.61
N LEU A 191 -13.61 5.87 10.89
CA LEU A 191 -12.89 4.96 11.79
C LEU A 191 -13.37 5.08 13.23
N SER A 192 -13.52 6.30 13.78
CA SER A 192 -13.91 6.49 15.18
C SER A 192 -15.28 5.92 15.50
N LYS A 193 -16.21 5.96 14.53
CA LYS A 193 -17.54 5.34 14.63
C LYS A 193 -17.50 3.82 14.78
N THR A 194 -16.43 3.18 14.32
CA THR A 194 -16.43 1.76 14.03
C THR A 194 -15.28 0.97 14.68
N TRP A 195 -14.20 1.62 15.12
CA TRP A 195 -12.92 0.96 15.47
C TRP A 195 -12.46 1.12 16.94
N GLY A 196 -13.23 1.75 17.84
CA GLY A 196 -12.78 2.17 19.18
C GLY A 196 -12.11 1.12 20.10
N GLU A 197 -12.34 -0.19 19.91
CA GLU A 197 -11.69 -1.27 20.71
C GLU A 197 -10.95 -2.34 19.86
N SER A 198 -11.03 -2.29 18.52
CA SER A 198 -10.57 -3.40 17.64
C SER A 198 -9.36 -3.06 16.77
N ILE A 199 -8.71 -1.91 16.98
CA ILE A 199 -7.60 -1.38 16.16
C ILE A 199 -6.49 -2.44 15.91
N VAL A 200 -6.26 -3.33 16.87
CA VAL A 200 -5.19 -4.35 16.82
C VAL A 200 -5.61 -5.66 16.14
N ARG A 201 -6.92 -5.95 16.03
CA ARG A 201 -7.42 -7.29 15.63
C ARG A 201 -7.66 -7.46 14.13
N HIS A 202 -7.48 -6.40 13.34
CA HIS A 202 -8.02 -6.29 11.98
C HIS A 202 -6.97 -6.46 10.86
N TYR A 203 -5.68 -6.53 11.17
CA TYR A 203 -4.60 -6.86 10.22
C TYR A 203 -4.54 -8.35 9.87
N GLY A 204 -5.71 -8.96 9.65
CA GLY A 204 -5.86 -10.37 9.35
C GLY A 204 -5.29 -10.79 8.00
N MET A 205 -5.41 -9.94 6.98
CA MET A 205 -4.90 -10.23 5.64
C MET A 205 -3.37 -10.29 5.60
N GLY A 206 -2.67 -9.46 6.39
CA GLY A 206 -1.21 -9.51 6.51
C GLY A 206 -0.71 -10.85 7.05
N LEU A 207 -1.43 -11.44 8.02
CA LEU A 207 -1.10 -12.77 8.55
C LEU A 207 -1.26 -13.86 7.48
N ILE A 208 -2.26 -13.77 6.61
CA ILE A 208 -2.44 -14.74 5.52
C ILE A 208 -1.40 -14.53 4.43
N GLN A 209 -1.10 -13.28 4.08
CA GLN A 209 -0.01 -12.96 3.16
C GLN A 209 1.31 -13.55 3.68
N PHE A 210 1.62 -13.36 4.96
CA PHE A 210 2.79 -13.94 5.61
C PHE A 210 2.80 -15.47 5.57
N LEU A 211 1.68 -16.12 5.86
CA LEU A 211 1.59 -17.58 5.78
C LEU A 211 1.77 -18.11 4.36
N LEU A 212 1.37 -17.35 3.33
CA LEU A 212 1.61 -17.70 1.94
C LEU A 212 3.07 -17.47 1.51
N LEU A 213 3.82 -16.57 2.17
CA LEU A 213 5.26 -16.44 1.92
C LEU A 213 6.03 -17.72 2.25
N ILE A 214 5.60 -18.47 3.27
CA ILE A 214 6.28 -19.70 3.73
C ILE A 214 6.37 -20.78 2.61
N PRO A 215 5.27 -21.22 1.97
CA PRO A 215 5.36 -22.19 0.89
C PRO A 215 6.10 -21.64 -0.33
N GLY A 216 5.98 -20.34 -0.64
CA GLY A 216 6.77 -19.72 -1.71
C GLY A 216 8.27 -19.79 -1.44
N ALA A 217 8.68 -19.47 -0.22
CA ALA A 217 10.06 -19.60 0.22
C ALA A 217 10.50 -21.06 0.21
N ALA A 218 9.69 -21.98 0.73
CA ALA A 218 9.99 -23.41 0.72
C ALA A 218 10.20 -23.95 -0.71
N ILE A 219 9.38 -23.55 -1.68
CA ILE A 219 9.54 -23.91 -3.09
C ILE A 219 10.83 -23.32 -3.66
N ALA A 220 11.13 -22.04 -3.40
CA ALA A 220 12.36 -21.42 -3.85
C ALA A 220 13.61 -22.11 -3.30
N THR A 221 13.58 -22.45 -1.99
CA THR A 221 14.65 -23.18 -1.32
C THR A 221 14.78 -24.60 -1.87
N ALA A 222 13.66 -25.31 -2.07
CA ALA A 222 13.66 -26.66 -2.65
C ALA A 222 14.20 -26.67 -4.08
N LEU A 223 13.80 -25.70 -4.92
CA LEU A 223 14.35 -25.52 -6.26
C LEU A 223 15.85 -25.24 -6.20
N GLY A 224 16.30 -24.38 -5.28
CA GLY A 224 17.72 -24.12 -5.06
C GLY A 224 18.51 -25.37 -4.66
N PHE A 225 17.97 -26.20 -3.76
CA PHE A 225 18.59 -27.46 -3.35
C PHE A 225 18.61 -28.52 -4.47
N LEU A 226 17.53 -28.64 -5.26
CA LEU A 226 17.47 -29.58 -6.38
C LEU A 226 18.44 -29.21 -7.51
N LEU A 227 18.66 -27.92 -7.71
CA LEU A 227 19.57 -27.39 -8.72
C LEU A 227 21.03 -27.24 -8.20
N TYR A 228 21.27 -27.45 -6.89
CA TYR A 228 22.58 -27.38 -6.24
C TYR A 228 23.66 -28.25 -6.91
N PRO A 229 23.40 -29.51 -7.31
CA PRO A 229 24.43 -30.36 -7.92
C PRO A 229 24.86 -29.88 -9.31
N THR A 230 24.06 -29.03 -9.95
CA THR A 230 24.25 -28.49 -11.31
C THR A 230 24.38 -26.97 -11.28
N MET A 231 24.94 -26.41 -10.19
CA MET A 231 24.93 -24.97 -9.89
C MET A 231 25.78 -24.12 -10.84
N ASP A 232 25.31 -23.96 -12.07
CA ASP A 232 25.71 -22.85 -12.93
C ASP A 232 24.99 -21.58 -12.48
N PHE A 233 25.64 -20.43 -12.68
CA PHE A 233 25.09 -19.10 -12.38
C PHE A 233 23.62 -18.93 -12.82
N TRP A 234 23.26 -19.50 -13.98
CA TRP A 234 21.92 -19.43 -14.55
C TRP A 234 20.83 -20.16 -13.74
N SER A 235 21.15 -21.23 -13.02
CA SER A 235 20.18 -21.96 -12.20
C SER A 235 19.78 -21.16 -10.96
N ILE A 236 20.73 -20.44 -10.36
CA ILE A 236 20.51 -19.50 -9.25
C ILE A 236 19.64 -18.33 -9.72
N VAL A 237 19.98 -17.73 -10.86
CA VAL A 237 19.21 -16.63 -11.45
C VAL A 237 17.77 -17.06 -11.72
N LEU A 238 17.55 -18.26 -12.24
CA LEU A 238 16.21 -18.79 -12.48
C LEU A 238 15.43 -19.01 -11.18
N ALA A 239 16.03 -19.66 -10.17
CA ALA A 239 15.36 -19.91 -8.89
C ALA A 239 14.98 -18.60 -8.17
N VAL A 240 15.89 -17.64 -8.13
CA VAL A 240 15.65 -16.31 -7.57
C VAL A 240 14.60 -15.56 -8.39
N GLY A 241 14.67 -15.62 -9.72
CA GLY A 241 13.70 -14.99 -10.62
C GLY A 241 12.28 -15.50 -10.41
N VAL A 242 12.10 -16.82 -10.31
CA VAL A 242 10.79 -17.45 -10.03
C VAL A 242 10.26 -17.00 -8.66
N PHE A 243 11.11 -16.95 -7.64
CA PHE A 243 10.70 -16.49 -6.31
C PHE A 243 10.31 -15.00 -6.31
N ILE A 244 11.06 -14.14 -6.99
CA ILE A 244 10.73 -12.72 -7.14
C ILE A 244 9.38 -12.55 -7.85
N VAL A 245 9.15 -13.28 -8.95
CA VAL A 245 7.86 -13.25 -9.67
C VAL A 245 6.73 -13.68 -8.75
N TYR A 246 6.92 -14.75 -7.97
CA TYR A 246 5.96 -15.19 -6.96
C TYR A 246 5.64 -14.10 -5.94
N LEU A 247 6.66 -13.43 -5.38
CA LEU A 247 6.49 -12.33 -4.43
C LEU A 247 5.73 -11.15 -5.05
N ILE A 248 6.06 -10.79 -6.30
CA ILE A 248 5.37 -9.72 -7.04
C ILE A 248 3.89 -10.07 -7.20
N VAL A 249 3.57 -11.26 -7.74
CA VAL A 249 2.19 -11.69 -7.96
C VAL A 249 1.40 -11.73 -6.66
N LEU A 250 2.00 -12.29 -5.59
CA LEU A 250 1.38 -12.33 -4.28
C LEU A 250 1.09 -10.92 -3.75
N SER A 251 2.07 -10.01 -3.82
CA SER A 251 1.92 -8.62 -3.39
C SER A 251 0.84 -7.88 -4.17
N LEU A 252 0.78 -8.04 -5.49
CA LEU A 252 -0.24 -7.43 -6.35
C LEU A 252 -1.65 -7.87 -5.96
N ILE A 253 -1.87 -9.17 -5.76
CA ILE A 253 -3.17 -9.72 -5.37
C ILE A 253 -3.59 -9.17 -3.99
N PHE A 254 -2.68 -9.18 -3.01
CA PHE A 254 -2.98 -8.67 -1.67
C PHE A 254 -3.20 -7.16 -1.63
N ASN A 255 -2.51 -6.38 -2.47
CA ASN A 255 -2.73 -4.94 -2.59
C ASN A 255 -4.17 -4.65 -3.05
N VAL A 256 -4.63 -5.32 -4.11
CA VAL A 256 -6.02 -5.19 -4.59
C VAL A 256 -7.00 -5.68 -3.55
N ALA A 257 -6.76 -6.85 -2.93
CA ALA A 257 -7.64 -7.39 -1.90
C ALA A 257 -7.82 -6.42 -0.73
N ASN A 258 -6.73 -5.78 -0.28
CA ASN A 258 -6.76 -4.75 0.75
C ASN A 258 -7.54 -3.51 0.29
N SER A 259 -7.33 -3.03 -0.95
CA SER A 259 -8.06 -1.87 -1.47
C SER A 259 -9.56 -2.14 -1.60
N VAL A 260 -9.95 -3.30 -2.14
CA VAL A 260 -11.35 -3.74 -2.24
C VAL A 260 -11.98 -3.84 -0.85
N TYR A 261 -11.30 -4.49 0.09
CA TYR A 261 -11.79 -4.65 1.45
C TYR A 261 -11.94 -3.31 2.19
N ASN A 262 -10.94 -2.44 2.12
CA ASN A 262 -10.99 -1.11 2.73
C ASN A 262 -12.12 -0.26 2.14
N THR A 263 -12.38 -0.39 0.83
CA THR A 263 -13.52 0.26 0.18
C THR A 263 -14.85 -0.30 0.69
N ALA A 264 -14.96 -1.62 0.82
CA ALA A 264 -16.16 -2.27 1.33
C ALA A 264 -16.45 -1.88 2.79
N LEU A 265 -15.41 -1.82 3.62
CA LEU A 265 -15.47 -1.34 5.00
C LEU A 265 -15.89 0.12 5.07
N PHE A 266 -15.32 0.97 4.22
CA PHE A 266 -15.68 2.38 4.15
C PHE A 266 -17.17 2.56 3.85
N VAL A 267 -17.69 1.87 2.83
CA VAL A 267 -19.11 1.93 2.45
C VAL A 267 -20.00 1.46 3.59
N TYR A 268 -19.66 0.34 4.22
CA TYR A 268 -20.44 -0.18 5.35
C TYR A 268 -20.42 0.78 6.55
N ALA A 269 -19.24 1.29 6.91
CA ALA A 269 -19.07 2.21 8.03
C ALA A 269 -19.74 3.57 7.81
N ASP A 270 -19.85 4.01 6.56
CA ASP A 270 -20.42 5.32 6.23
C ASP A 270 -21.94 5.28 5.96
N THR A 271 -22.42 4.22 5.31
CA THR A 271 -23.83 4.10 4.87
C THR A 271 -24.65 3.08 5.65
N GLY A 272 -24.02 2.20 6.42
CA GLY A 272 -24.66 1.05 7.06
C GLY A 272 -25.11 -0.05 6.09
N LYS A 273 -24.95 0.13 4.78
CA LYS A 273 -25.34 -0.85 3.76
C LYS A 273 -24.23 -1.87 3.52
N ILE A 274 -24.61 -3.12 3.30
CA ILE A 274 -23.67 -4.20 2.98
C ILE A 274 -23.34 -4.14 1.49
N PRO A 275 -22.07 -3.99 1.10
CA PRO A 275 -21.67 -4.01 -0.30
C PRO A 275 -21.95 -5.37 -0.95
N THR A 276 -22.33 -5.35 -2.23
CA THR A 276 -22.63 -6.55 -3.02
C THR A 276 -21.48 -7.56 -2.97
N GLY A 277 -21.77 -8.81 -2.59
CA GLY A 277 -20.77 -9.89 -2.47
C GLY A 277 -20.16 -10.06 -1.07
N TYR A 278 -20.49 -9.19 -0.10
CA TYR A 278 -20.12 -9.33 1.30
C TYR A 278 -21.30 -9.78 2.17
N ASN A 279 -21.03 -10.48 3.27
CA ASN A 279 -22.04 -10.96 4.21
C ASN A 279 -22.14 -10.07 5.46
N GLN A 280 -23.35 -9.88 5.98
CA GLN A 280 -23.61 -9.08 7.19
C GLN A 280 -22.77 -9.55 8.39
N ASN A 281 -22.65 -10.87 8.59
CA ASN A 281 -21.85 -11.44 9.68
C ASN A 281 -20.36 -11.12 9.56
N LEU A 282 -19.82 -10.91 8.36
CA LEU A 282 -18.40 -10.57 8.20
C LEU A 282 -18.15 -9.08 8.41
N MET A 283 -19.06 -8.22 7.97
CA MET A 283 -18.98 -6.78 8.20
C MET A 283 -19.29 -6.41 9.66
N SER A 284 -20.35 -6.95 10.25
CA SER A 284 -20.68 -6.73 11.67
C SER A 284 -19.63 -7.32 12.63
N ASN A 285 -18.91 -8.37 12.25
CA ASN A 285 -17.77 -8.86 13.05
C ASN A 285 -16.47 -8.08 12.80
N ALA A 286 -16.37 -7.30 11.72
CA ALA A 286 -15.35 -6.26 11.56
C ALA A 286 -15.67 -5.03 12.43
N PHE A 287 -16.96 -4.78 12.69
CA PHE A 287 -17.48 -3.64 13.41
C PHE A 287 -18.37 -4.08 14.57
N LYS A 288 -17.80 -4.31 15.76
CA LYS A 288 -18.65 -4.45 16.95
C LYS A 288 -19.38 -3.13 17.15
N GLU A 289 -20.67 -3.09 16.80
CA GLU A 289 -21.53 -1.95 17.11
C GLU A 289 -21.40 -1.62 18.60
N LYS A 290 -21.17 -0.34 18.90
CA LYS A 290 -21.31 0.19 20.25
C LYS A 290 -22.75 -0.06 20.66
N LYS A 291 -22.99 -1.03 21.55
CA LYS A 291 -24.29 -1.15 22.23
C LYS A 291 -24.54 0.19 22.90
N VAL A 292 -25.47 0.98 22.35
CA VAL A 292 -25.98 2.17 23.02
C VAL A 292 -26.63 1.65 24.30
N ARG A 293 -25.98 1.87 25.44
CA ARG A 293 -26.64 1.75 26.73
C ARG A 293 -27.67 2.88 26.77
N THR A 294 -28.90 2.57 26.41
CA THR A 294 -30.05 3.34 26.87
C THR A 294 -30.03 3.30 28.39
N ARG A 295 -29.90 4.46 29.00
CA ARG A 295 -30.07 4.68 30.43
C ARG A 295 -31.25 5.61 30.59
#